data_AF-A0A395MSS8-F1
#
_entry.id   AF-A0A395MSS8-F1
#
_cell.length_a   1.000
_cell.length_b   1.000
_cell.length_c   1.000
_cell.angle_alpha   90.00
_cell.angle_beta   90.00
_cell.angle_gamma   90.00
#
_symmetry.space_group_name_H-M   'P 1'
#
loop_
_entity.id
_entity.type
_entity.pdbx_description
1 polymer ?
#
loop_
_entity_poly.entity_id
_entity_poly.type
_entity_poly.pdbx_seq_one_letter_code
_entity_poly.pdbx_strand_id
1 'polypeptide(L)'
;MAEEEANRGPPPSPNFNPVDRETRKRFIKERFEHARQWNILQWEFFHKTAEYELCVKLHNADFEWVGAAFFDYLVDFASWAGYIEDRKLDHDQFCWPWARDMQPKLEDESGGRSQTFKAWLEAGGISAPTS
;
A
#
# COMPACT_ATOMS: atom_id res chain seq x y z
N MET A 1 -10.83 -27.94 -18.61
CA MET A 1 -10.41 -26.58 -18.19
C MET A 1 -8.99 -26.57 -17.59
N ALA A 2 -8.12 -27.55 -17.90
CA ALA A 2 -6.81 -27.70 -17.24
C ALA A 2 -5.62 -27.11 -18.04
N GLU A 3 -5.84 -26.58 -19.24
CA GLU A 3 -4.74 -26.16 -20.14
C GLU A 3 -4.39 -24.67 -20.03
N GLU A 4 -5.19 -23.85 -19.33
CA GLU A 4 -5.00 -22.38 -19.29
C GLU A 4 -4.12 -21.88 -18.13
N GLU A 5 -3.75 -22.76 -17.20
CA GLU A 5 -2.77 -22.47 -16.14
C GLU A 5 -1.32 -22.70 -16.59
N ALA A 6 -1.10 -23.49 -17.64
CA ALA A 6 0.22 -23.95 -18.05
C ALA A 6 1.13 -22.86 -18.67
N ASN A 7 0.60 -21.69 -19.03
CA ASN A 7 1.33 -20.68 -19.82
C ASN A 7 1.70 -19.40 -19.05
N ARG A 8 1.51 -19.34 -17.72
CA ARG A 8 1.68 -18.08 -16.95
C ARG A 8 2.98 -17.95 -16.17
N GLY A 9 3.83 -18.97 -16.22
CA GLY A 9 5.00 -19.04 -15.36
C GLY A 9 4.63 -19.09 -13.87
N PRO A 10 5.64 -19.13 -12.97
CA PRO A 10 5.39 -19.11 -11.54
C PRO A 10 4.76 -17.77 -11.11
N PRO A 11 3.96 -17.75 -10.03
CA PRO A 11 3.49 -16.51 -9.44
C PRO A 11 4.70 -15.65 -8.99
N PRO A 12 4.55 -14.31 -8.95
CA PRO A 12 5.62 -13.43 -8.47
C PRO A 12 5.95 -13.77 -7.01
N SER A 13 7.23 -13.64 -6.66
CA SER A 13 7.72 -13.94 -5.32
C SER A 13 7.71 -12.70 -4.42
N PRO A 14 7.16 -12.78 -3.19
CA PRO A 14 7.21 -11.67 -2.24
C PRO A 14 8.52 -11.61 -1.44
N ASN A 15 9.53 -12.44 -1.77
CA ASN A 15 10.78 -12.57 -1.01
C ASN A 15 11.75 -11.41 -1.27
N PHE A 16 11.38 -10.22 -0.82
CA PHE A 16 12.18 -9.01 -0.84
C PHE A 16 11.81 -8.11 0.35
N ASN A 17 12.58 -7.05 0.57
CA ASN A 17 12.29 -6.08 1.63
C ASN A 17 11.06 -5.23 1.26
N PRO A 18 9.93 -5.35 1.97
CA PRO A 18 8.72 -4.64 1.62
C PRO A 18 8.74 -3.18 2.06
N VAL A 19 9.82 -2.68 2.67
CA VAL A 19 10.05 -1.23 2.87
C VAL A 19 10.24 -0.54 1.51
N ASP A 20 10.82 -1.24 0.53
CA ASP A 20 11.04 -0.72 -0.82
C ASP A 20 9.72 -0.56 -1.56
N ARG A 21 9.29 0.70 -1.72
CA ARG A 21 8.01 1.06 -2.32
C ARG A 21 7.86 0.56 -3.75
N GLU A 22 8.88 0.73 -4.58
CA GLU A 22 8.79 0.41 -6.01
C GLU A 22 8.70 -1.11 -6.23
N THR A 23 9.47 -1.87 -5.47
CA THR A 23 9.42 -3.34 -5.50
C THR A 23 8.10 -3.86 -4.97
N ARG A 24 7.57 -3.26 -3.89
CA ARG A 24 6.25 -3.59 -3.35
C ARG A 24 5.14 -3.32 -4.37
N LYS A 25 5.11 -2.12 -4.98
CA LYS A 25 4.10 -1.76 -5.99
C LYS A 25 4.16 -2.64 -7.23
N ARG A 26 5.36 -2.98 -7.68
CA ARG A 26 5.55 -3.92 -8.80
C ARG A 26 5.01 -5.31 -8.47
N PHE A 27 5.36 -5.88 -7.31
CA PHE A 27 4.82 -7.16 -6.89
C PHE A 27 3.30 -7.14 -6.85
N ILE A 28 2.70 -6.08 -6.29
CA ILE A 28 1.25 -5.96 -6.18
C ILE A 28 0.59 -6.07 -7.54
N LYS A 29 1.07 -5.26 -8.50
CA LYS A 29 0.60 -5.28 -9.87
C LYS A 29 0.77 -6.68 -10.50
N GLU A 30 1.97 -7.24 -10.45
CA GLU A 30 2.28 -8.56 -11.02
C GLU A 30 1.40 -9.67 -10.41
N ARG A 31 1.12 -9.61 -9.10
CA ARG A 31 0.33 -10.62 -8.39
C ARG A 31 -1.13 -10.62 -8.83
N PHE A 32 -1.72 -9.45 -9.02
CA PHE A 32 -3.09 -9.31 -9.53
C PHE A 32 -3.15 -9.56 -11.04
N GLU A 33 -2.12 -9.18 -11.81
CA GLU A 33 -2.04 -9.46 -13.25
C GLU A 33 -1.96 -10.96 -13.53
N HIS A 34 -1.12 -11.70 -12.78
CA HIS A 34 -1.01 -13.17 -12.88
C HIS A 34 -2.36 -13.86 -12.68
N ALA A 35 -3.16 -13.35 -11.73
CA ALA A 35 -4.50 -13.85 -11.45
C ALA A 35 -5.60 -13.28 -12.37
N ARG A 36 -5.25 -12.43 -13.36
CA ARG A 36 -6.20 -11.71 -14.24
C ARG A 36 -7.22 -10.85 -13.48
N GLN A 37 -6.82 -10.34 -12.32
CA GLN A 37 -7.65 -9.50 -11.48
C GLN A 37 -7.24 -8.02 -11.52
N TRP A 38 -6.12 -7.67 -12.16
CA TRP A 38 -5.64 -6.29 -12.20
C TRP A 38 -6.57 -5.35 -12.98
N ASN A 39 -6.96 -4.26 -12.33
CA ASN A 39 -7.68 -3.13 -12.90
C ASN A 39 -7.10 -1.85 -12.30
N ILE A 40 -6.41 -1.08 -13.13
CA ILE A 40 -5.71 0.14 -12.69
C ILE A 40 -6.66 1.18 -12.09
N LEU A 41 -7.85 1.36 -12.65
CA LEU A 41 -8.78 2.39 -12.18
C LEU A 41 -9.34 2.05 -10.80
N GLN A 42 -9.66 0.77 -10.56
CA GLN A 42 -10.08 0.30 -9.24
C GLN A 42 -8.92 0.41 -8.24
N TRP A 43 -7.71 0.02 -8.63
CA TRP A 43 -6.53 0.14 -7.77
C TRP A 43 -6.26 1.59 -7.37
N GLU A 44 -6.26 2.51 -8.32
CA GLU A 44 -6.05 3.94 -8.05
C GLU A 44 -7.15 4.54 -7.18
N PHE A 45 -8.40 4.09 -7.34
CA PHE A 45 -9.50 4.48 -6.46
C PHE A 45 -9.22 4.07 -5.01
N PHE A 46 -8.90 2.80 -4.76
CA PHE A 46 -8.61 2.32 -3.41
C PHE A 46 -7.34 2.96 -2.83
N HIS A 47 -6.33 3.21 -3.66
CA HIS A 47 -5.11 3.89 -3.24
C HIS A 47 -5.37 5.33 -2.78
N LYS A 48 -6.14 6.11 -3.53
CA LYS A 48 -6.50 7.48 -3.12
C LYS A 48 -7.37 7.50 -1.87
N THR A 49 -8.32 6.58 -1.76
CA THR A 49 -9.16 6.43 -0.56
C THR A 49 -8.30 6.07 0.66
N ALA A 50 -7.39 5.11 0.51
CA ALA A 50 -6.48 4.70 1.57
C ALA A 50 -5.53 5.82 2.02
N GLU A 51 -4.98 6.60 1.07
CA GLU A 51 -4.17 7.79 1.39
C GLU A 51 -4.95 8.79 2.22
N TYR A 52 -6.15 9.16 1.78
CA TYR A 52 -6.99 10.12 2.49
C TYR A 52 -7.37 9.62 3.89
N GLU A 53 -7.84 8.37 4.00
CA GLU A 53 -8.21 7.80 5.28
C GLU A 53 -7.03 7.71 6.24
N LEU A 54 -5.84 7.36 5.74
CA LEU A 54 -4.65 7.29 6.58
C LEU A 54 -4.25 8.68 7.07
N CYS A 55 -4.29 9.70 6.21
CA CYS A 55 -4.07 11.09 6.63
C CYS A 55 -5.04 11.50 7.75
N VAL A 56 -6.34 11.22 7.59
CA VAL A 56 -7.36 11.52 8.62
C VAL A 56 -7.07 10.76 9.92
N LYS A 57 -6.73 9.46 9.85
CA LYS A 57 -6.42 8.64 11.04
C LYS A 57 -5.18 9.15 11.77
N LEU A 58 -4.12 9.51 11.04
CA LEU A 58 -2.90 10.06 11.62
C LEU A 58 -3.15 11.42 12.27
N HIS A 59 -3.90 12.30 11.59
CA HIS A 59 -4.26 13.60 12.13
C HIS A 59 -5.12 13.48 13.40
N ASN A 60 -6.13 12.61 13.40
CA ASN A 60 -6.99 12.37 14.57
C ASN A 60 -6.24 11.73 15.76
N ALA A 61 -5.05 11.17 15.51
CA ALA A 61 -4.16 10.64 16.53
C ALA A 61 -3.03 11.63 16.89
N ASP A 62 -3.19 12.91 16.53
CA ASP A 62 -2.28 14.01 16.83
C ASP A 62 -0.86 13.83 16.27
N PHE A 63 -0.70 13.05 15.19
CA PHE A 63 0.58 12.97 14.49
C PHE A 63 0.79 14.20 13.60
N GLU A 64 1.94 14.86 13.77
CA GLU A 64 2.36 15.98 12.93
C GLU A 64 3.22 15.55 11.73
N TRP A 65 3.81 14.36 11.81
CA TRP A 65 4.62 13.75 10.76
C TRP A 65 4.67 12.23 10.95
N VAL A 66 5.03 11.52 9.87
CA VAL A 66 5.33 10.09 9.89
C VAL A 66 6.42 9.78 8.86
N GLY A 67 7.12 8.66 9.04
CA GLY A 67 8.07 8.14 8.06
C GLY A 67 7.41 7.83 6.71
N ALA A 68 8.07 8.17 5.60
CA ALA A 68 7.55 7.96 4.26
C ALA A 68 7.29 6.47 3.96
N ALA A 69 8.23 5.60 4.34
CA ALA A 69 8.09 4.16 4.12
C ALA A 69 6.90 3.57 4.89
N PHE A 70 6.68 3.97 6.13
CA PHE A 70 5.52 3.56 6.93
C PHE A 70 4.21 4.00 6.27
N PHE A 71 4.13 5.27 5.85
CA PHE A 71 2.95 5.81 5.20
C PHE A 71 2.63 5.05 3.91
N ASP A 72 3.59 4.94 3.00
CA ASP A 72 3.40 4.23 1.72
C ASP A 72 3.04 2.75 1.94
N TYR A 73 3.64 2.09 2.94
CA TYR A 73 3.34 0.68 3.24
C TYR A 73 1.89 0.50 3.71
N LEU A 74 1.41 1.36 4.62
CA LEU A 74 0.04 1.29 5.10
C LEU A 74 -0.98 1.65 4.03
N VAL A 75 -0.67 2.60 3.15
CA VAL A 75 -1.50 2.91 1.99
C VAL A 75 -1.61 1.69 1.08
N ASP A 76 -0.50 1.07 0.70
CA ASP A 76 -0.53 -0.11 -0.17
C ASP A 76 -1.28 -1.29 0.48
N PHE A 77 -1.09 -1.50 1.79
CA PHE A 77 -1.81 -2.53 2.55
C PHE A 77 -3.33 -2.29 2.58
N ALA A 78 -3.76 -1.06 2.90
CA ALA A 78 -5.18 -0.72 2.92
C ALA A 78 -5.81 -0.78 1.52
N SER A 79 -5.06 -0.33 0.50
CA SER A 79 -5.47 -0.43 -0.91
C SER A 79 -5.70 -1.87 -1.33
N TRP A 80 -4.76 -2.76 -0.97
CA TRP A 80 -4.84 -4.18 -1.21
C TRP A 80 -6.08 -4.81 -0.57
N ALA A 81 -6.32 -4.52 0.70
CA ALA A 81 -7.48 -5.04 1.43
C ALA A 81 -8.81 -4.56 0.80
N GLY A 82 -8.95 -3.26 0.52
CA GLY A 82 -10.15 -2.72 -0.12
C GLY A 82 -10.37 -3.26 -1.54
N TYR A 83 -9.29 -3.42 -2.30
CA TYR A 83 -9.35 -3.98 -3.65
C TYR A 83 -9.86 -5.44 -3.67
N ILE A 84 -9.38 -6.26 -2.73
CA ILE A 84 -9.82 -7.66 -2.58
C ILE A 84 -11.30 -7.73 -2.21
N GLU A 85 -11.73 -6.91 -1.26
CA GLU A 85 -13.11 -6.88 -0.78
C GLU A 85 -14.08 -6.49 -1.91
N ASP A 86 -13.78 -5.41 -2.65
CA ASP A 86 -14.61 -4.92 -3.76
C ASP A 86 -14.72 -5.95 -4.90
N ARG A 87 -13.60 -6.59 -5.23
CA ARG A 87 -13.52 -7.62 -6.27
C ARG A 87 -14.02 -8.98 -5.80
N LYS A 88 -14.39 -9.12 -4.52
CA LYS A 88 -14.81 -10.37 -3.87
C LYS A 88 -13.81 -11.51 -4.08
N LEU A 89 -12.52 -11.18 -3.98
CA LEU A 89 -11.45 -12.16 -4.13
C LEU A 89 -11.30 -12.96 -2.83
N ASP A 90 -10.79 -14.18 -2.98
CA ASP A 90 -10.49 -15.05 -1.84
C ASP A 90 -9.35 -14.43 -0.99
N HIS A 91 -9.65 -14.11 0.26
CA HIS A 91 -8.70 -13.50 1.19
C HIS A 91 -7.54 -14.44 1.55
N ASP A 92 -7.76 -15.76 1.52
CA ASP A 92 -6.70 -16.72 1.80
C ASP A 92 -5.76 -16.83 0.61
N GLN A 93 -6.30 -16.73 -0.61
CA GLN A 93 -5.50 -16.73 -1.84
C GLN A 93 -4.73 -15.42 -2.04
N PHE A 94 -5.32 -14.29 -1.68
CA PHE A 94 -4.75 -12.95 -1.83
C PHE A 94 -4.38 -12.33 -0.47
N CYS A 95 -3.89 -13.13 0.46
CA CYS A 95 -3.42 -12.61 1.73
C CYS A 95 -2.25 -11.64 1.51
N TRP A 96 -2.16 -10.63 2.38
CA TRP A 96 -1.01 -9.73 2.38
C TRP A 96 0.26 -10.54 2.68
N PRO A 97 1.27 -10.55 1.80
CA PRO A 97 2.31 -11.57 1.84
C PRO A 97 3.41 -11.29 2.87
N TRP A 98 3.43 -10.09 3.46
CA TRP A 98 4.45 -9.70 4.42
C TRP A 98 3.91 -9.75 5.84
N ALA A 99 4.70 -10.35 6.73
CA ALA A 99 4.37 -10.45 8.14
C ALA A 99 4.39 -9.08 8.82
N ARG A 100 3.71 -8.98 9.97
CA ARG A 100 3.55 -7.71 10.70
C ARG A 100 4.89 -7.10 11.14
N ASP A 101 5.88 -7.91 11.44
CA ASP A 101 7.24 -7.49 11.84
C ASP A 101 8.06 -6.89 10.69
N MET A 102 7.63 -7.10 9.44
CA MET A 102 8.23 -6.47 8.25
C MET A 102 7.67 -5.07 7.96
N GLN A 103 6.64 -4.64 8.70
CA GLN A 103 6.07 -3.31 8.58
C GLN A 103 7.12 -2.25 9.03
N PRO A 104 7.35 -1.18 8.25
CA PRO A 104 8.22 -0.09 8.66
C PRO A 104 7.71 0.55 9.97
N LYS A 105 8.60 1.13 10.77
CA LYS A 105 8.17 1.84 11.99
C LYS A 105 7.60 3.21 11.65
N LEU A 106 6.60 3.65 12.42
CA LEU A 106 5.93 4.94 12.22
C LEU A 106 6.91 6.13 12.18
N GLU A 107 7.87 6.12 13.10
CA GLU A 107 8.87 7.19 13.26
C GLU A 107 10.15 6.98 12.44
N ASP A 108 10.21 5.94 11.58
CA ASP A 108 11.40 5.67 10.78
C ASP A 108 11.54 6.67 9.62
N GLU A 109 12.43 7.66 9.82
CA GLU A 109 12.76 8.69 8.85
C GLU A 109 13.95 8.32 7.93
N SER A 110 14.40 7.07 7.90
CA SER A 110 15.53 6.65 7.04
C SER A 110 15.28 6.94 5.55
N GLY A 111 14.01 6.93 5.14
CA GLY A 111 13.54 7.35 3.82
C GLY A 111 12.93 8.76 3.76
N GLY A 112 13.10 9.55 4.82
CA GLY A 112 12.47 10.86 5.02
C GLY A 112 11.04 10.79 5.58
N ARG A 113 10.46 11.97 5.81
CA ARG A 113 9.05 12.15 6.21
C ARG A 113 8.12 12.04 5.00
N SER A 114 6.90 11.52 5.23
CA SER A 114 5.86 11.44 4.22
C SER A 114 5.49 12.82 3.68
N GLN A 115 5.82 13.07 2.41
CA GLN A 115 5.43 14.31 1.72
C GLN A 115 3.92 14.36 1.46
N THR A 116 3.27 13.22 1.25
CA THR A 116 1.82 13.14 1.07
C THR A 116 1.08 13.60 2.32
N PHE A 117 1.48 13.10 3.49
CA PHE A 117 0.85 13.51 4.75
C PHE A 117 1.14 14.99 5.06
N LYS A 118 2.38 15.44 4.85
CA LYS A 118 2.75 16.85 4.98
C LYS A 118 1.89 17.77 4.10
N ALA A 119 1.79 17.46 2.81
CA ALA A 119 0.98 18.25 1.86
C ALA A 119 -0.51 18.25 2.23
N TRP A 120 -1.02 17.14 2.77
CA TRP A 120 -2.40 17.06 3.25
C TRP A 120 -2.65 17.98 4.46
N LEU A 121 -1.73 18.01 5.43
CA LEU A 121 -1.80 18.92 6.58
C LEU A 121 -1.78 20.39 6.13
N GLU A 122 -0.84 20.73 5.24
CA GLU A 122 -0.68 22.08 4.70
C GLU A 122 -1.92 22.54 3.92
N ALA A 123 -2.52 21.66 3.12
CA ALA A 123 -3.77 21.93 2.40
C ALA A 123 -4.96 22.17 3.35
N GLY A 124 -4.94 21.57 4.54
CA GLY A 124 -5.91 21.79 5.61
C GLY A 124 -5.69 23.06 6.44
N GLY A 125 -4.66 23.85 6.14
CA GLY A 125 -4.28 25.02 6.94
C GLY A 125 -3.61 24.67 8.28
N ILE A 126 -3.20 23.42 8.45
CA ILE A 126 -2.45 22.94 9.61
C ILE A 126 -0.97 23.04 9.23
N SER A 127 -0.25 23.98 9.85
CA SER A 127 1.18 24.15 9.60
C SER A 127 1.91 22.87 10.01
N ALA A 128 2.37 22.08 9.02
CA ALA A 128 3.25 20.97 9.28
C ALA A 128 4.57 21.50 9.89
N PRO A 129 5.14 20.85 10.92
CA PRO A 129 6.38 21.31 11.52
C PRO A 129 7.49 21.32 10.46
N THR A 130 8.07 22.49 10.26
CA THR A 130 9.26 22.66 9.42
C THR A 130 10.40 21.85 10.03
N SER A 131 10.85 20.83 9.30
CA SER A 131 12.11 20.12 9.57
C SER A 131 13.28 21.06 9.77
#